data_AF-A0A444JZ59-F1
#
_entry.id   AF-A0A444JZ59-F1
#
_cell.length_a   1.000
_cell.length_b   1.000
_cell.length_c   1.000
_cell.angle_alpha   90.00
_cell.angle_beta   90.00
_cell.angle_gamma   90.00
#
_symmetry.space_group_name_H-M   'P 1'
#
loop_
_entity.id
_entity.type
_entity.pdbx_description
1 polymer ?
#
loop_
_entity_poly.entity_id
_entity_poly.type
_entity_poly.pdbx_seq_one_letter_code
_entity_poly.pdbx_strand_id
1 'polypeptide(L)'
;YSSMFSLDDETLEAGGKAILESRGDLGKLLFTASAGLGHASDVLAALETEADGLHRKQAQSTEIALLKKRFLELKTQKEAIDTLASTFEALEAERVEAQDKYDRSLAERAMLSARLATIDRYVRAAPLLAEIKRKASRLAELPDMPSPPRTWSGSIAELIDQDAQLRTRLQASADEIDRARAKIEAIVVDEAVLAISEQVRGLADRKARYLSAGMDLPTRKMEVQMLDQVVANCLAALGRSAEEDPPRLILPAFVVGTLRTMVEQRSGITTSLRMARDEAAAARDGLNAARGRVSEERAVPEPARARLVAAGSEAKASSHAREIRE
;
A
#
# COMPACT_ATOMS: atom_id res chain seq x y z
N TYR A 1 -31.91 -69.31 128.89
CA TYR A 1 -32.89 -69.49 129.99
C TYR A 1 -33.28 -70.97 130.01
N SER A 2 -33.22 -71.59 131.20
CA SER A 2 -33.63 -72.97 131.58
C SER A 2 -32.76 -74.20 131.21
N SER A 3 -31.48 -74.08 130.82
CA SER A 3 -30.64 -75.26 130.50
C SER A 3 -29.35 -75.38 131.33
N MET A 4 -29.32 -74.86 132.56
CA MET A 4 -28.07 -74.76 133.33
C MET A 4 -28.02 -75.55 134.64
N PHE A 5 -29.12 -76.16 135.11
CA PHE A 5 -29.10 -76.94 136.36
C PHE A 5 -30.18 -78.05 136.41
N SER A 6 -29.97 -79.15 135.69
CA SER A 6 -30.57 -80.45 136.03
C SER A 6 -29.61 -81.57 135.64
N LEU A 7 -29.26 -82.44 136.60
CA LEU A 7 -28.42 -83.63 136.41
C LEU A 7 -29.22 -84.69 135.66
N ASP A 8 -29.24 -84.58 134.33
CA ASP A 8 -29.74 -85.62 133.45
C ASP A 8 -28.65 -85.90 132.40
N ASP A 9 -28.18 -87.15 132.34
CA ASP A 9 -26.95 -87.54 131.64
C ASP A 9 -27.03 -87.26 130.13
N GLU A 10 -28.23 -87.40 129.54
CA GLU A 10 -28.47 -87.13 128.11
C GLU A 10 -28.32 -85.64 127.73
N THR A 11 -28.63 -84.70 128.62
CA THR A 11 -28.46 -83.26 128.33
C THR A 11 -27.02 -82.77 128.48
N LEU A 12 -26.21 -83.45 129.31
CA LEU A 12 -24.79 -83.16 129.46
C LEU A 12 -23.99 -83.60 128.22
N GLU A 13 -24.37 -84.72 127.61
CA GLU A 13 -23.72 -85.23 126.40
C GLU A 13 -24.06 -84.36 125.18
N ALA A 14 -25.31 -83.91 125.04
CA ALA A 14 -25.74 -83.00 123.99
C ALA A 14 -25.13 -81.59 124.12
N GLY A 15 -25.04 -81.05 125.35
CA GLY A 15 -24.36 -79.78 125.62
C GLY A 15 -22.84 -79.85 125.41
N GLY A 16 -22.23 -80.99 125.75
CA GLY A 16 -20.81 -81.27 125.50
C GLY A 16 -20.49 -81.37 124.00
N LYS A 17 -21.36 -82.02 123.20
CA LYS A 17 -21.20 -82.13 121.75
C LYS A 17 -21.25 -80.78 121.03
N ALA A 18 -22.19 -79.90 121.39
CA ALA A 18 -22.30 -78.56 120.81
C ALA A 18 -21.10 -77.63 121.13
N ILE A 19 -20.45 -77.83 122.29
CA ILE A 19 -19.24 -77.07 122.68
C ILE A 19 -17.99 -77.64 121.99
N LEU A 20 -17.94 -78.95 121.72
CA LEU A 20 -16.83 -79.57 120.97
C LEU A 20 -16.84 -79.23 119.48
N GLU A 21 -18.02 -79.03 118.88
CA GLU A 21 -18.18 -78.65 117.48
C GLU A 21 -17.83 -77.16 117.20
N SER A 22 -17.84 -76.28 118.20
CA SER A 22 -17.45 -74.85 118.05
C SER A 22 -16.03 -74.50 118.52
N ARG A 23 -15.13 -75.51 118.57
CA ARG A 23 -13.69 -75.40 118.94
C ARG A 23 -12.91 -74.43 118.03
N GLY A 24 -13.09 -73.13 118.25
CA GLY A 24 -12.32 -72.07 117.63
C GLY A 24 -12.88 -70.66 117.82
N ASP A 25 -14.21 -70.51 117.94
CA ASP A 25 -14.85 -69.18 117.83
C ASP A 25 -15.31 -68.59 119.18
N LEU A 26 -15.54 -69.44 120.18
CA LEU A 26 -16.00 -68.98 121.51
C LEU A 26 -14.88 -68.27 122.30
N GLY A 27 -13.64 -68.75 122.19
CA GLY A 27 -12.49 -68.12 122.86
C GLY A 27 -12.12 -66.76 122.26
N LYS A 28 -12.40 -66.56 120.97
CA LYS A 28 -12.17 -65.29 120.27
C LYS A 28 -13.20 -64.26 120.70
N LEU A 29 -14.49 -64.63 120.67
CA LEU A 29 -15.61 -63.74 121.05
C LEU A 29 -15.57 -63.27 122.51
N LEU A 30 -15.23 -64.16 123.46
CA LEU A 30 -15.17 -63.80 124.88
C LEU A 30 -14.00 -62.85 125.23
N PHE A 31 -12.89 -62.93 124.48
CA PHE A 31 -11.73 -62.05 124.69
C PHE A 31 -11.89 -60.69 123.98
N THR A 32 -12.53 -60.64 122.81
CA THR A 32 -12.83 -59.37 122.11
C THR A 32 -13.90 -58.52 122.81
N ALA A 33 -14.90 -59.14 123.46
CA ALA A 33 -15.95 -58.39 124.15
C ALA A 33 -15.50 -57.73 125.46
N SER A 34 -14.42 -58.22 126.08
CA SER A 34 -13.95 -57.78 127.40
C SER A 34 -12.78 -56.77 127.34
N ALA A 35 -12.07 -56.65 126.22
CA ALA A 35 -10.89 -55.78 126.08
C ALA A 35 -11.11 -54.47 125.28
N GLY A 36 -12.29 -54.23 124.71
CA GLY A 36 -12.58 -53.01 123.94
C GLY A 36 -11.84 -52.90 122.58
N LEU A 37 -11.26 -54.01 122.10
CA LEU A 37 -10.36 -54.08 120.94
C LEU A 37 -11.04 -54.54 119.65
N GLY A 38 -12.37 -54.44 119.53
CA GLY A 38 -13.11 -54.88 118.34
C GLY A 38 -12.56 -54.28 117.04
N HIS A 39 -12.20 -52.99 117.03
CA HIS A 39 -11.63 -52.31 115.85
C HIS A 39 -10.14 -52.58 115.61
N ALA A 40 -9.38 -53.03 116.61
CA ALA A 40 -7.95 -53.28 116.44
C ALA A 40 -7.69 -54.53 115.60
N SER A 41 -8.55 -55.54 115.72
CA SER A 41 -8.46 -56.76 114.91
C SER A 41 -8.81 -56.50 113.43
N ASP A 42 -9.75 -55.60 113.16
CA ASP A 42 -10.12 -55.20 111.79
C ASP A 42 -8.99 -54.40 111.12
N VAL A 43 -8.34 -53.49 111.85
CA VAL A 43 -7.19 -52.71 111.34
C VAL A 43 -5.97 -53.60 111.11
N LEU A 44 -5.70 -54.57 111.99
CA LEU A 44 -4.63 -55.55 111.79
C LEU A 44 -4.91 -56.42 110.57
N ALA A 45 -6.15 -56.88 110.37
CA ALA A 45 -6.54 -57.64 109.19
C ALA A 45 -6.42 -56.81 107.90
N ALA A 46 -6.75 -55.51 107.94
CA ALA A 46 -6.57 -54.60 106.81
C ALA A 46 -5.09 -54.38 106.47
N LEU A 47 -4.23 -54.16 107.48
CA LEU A 47 -2.78 -54.02 107.31
C LEU A 47 -2.11 -55.31 106.86
N GLU A 48 -2.57 -56.48 107.35
CA GLU A 48 -2.12 -57.78 106.87
C GLU A 48 -2.53 -58.01 105.41
N THR A 49 -3.74 -57.59 105.01
CA THR A 49 -4.20 -57.67 103.61
C THR A 49 -3.39 -56.75 102.69
N GLU A 50 -3.05 -55.55 103.14
CA GLU A 50 -2.20 -54.60 102.41
C GLU A 50 -0.75 -55.10 102.30
N ALA A 51 -0.19 -55.59 103.41
CA ALA A 51 1.14 -56.21 103.44
C ALA A 51 1.21 -57.45 102.56
N ASP A 52 0.17 -58.29 102.57
CA ASP A 52 0.04 -59.44 101.69
C ASP A 52 -0.14 -59.06 100.21
N GLY A 53 -0.79 -57.93 99.93
CA GLY A 53 -0.89 -57.35 98.59
C GLY A 53 0.46 -56.84 98.07
N LEU A 54 1.29 -56.30 98.96
CA LEU A 54 2.66 -55.83 98.66
C LEU A 54 3.64 -57.00 98.50
N HIS A 55 3.67 -57.92 99.47
CA HIS A 55 4.63 -59.03 99.49
C HIS A 55 4.13 -60.24 100.28
N ARG A 56 4.01 -61.38 99.60
CA ARG A 56 3.75 -62.68 100.22
C ARG A 56 4.74 -63.72 99.68
N LYS A 57 5.31 -64.52 100.58
CA LYS A 57 6.29 -65.57 100.23
C LYS A 57 5.61 -66.57 99.28
N GLN A 58 6.14 -66.69 98.05
CA GLN A 58 5.63 -67.51 96.94
C GLN A 58 4.40 -66.99 96.17
N ALA A 59 3.87 -65.80 96.47
CA ALA A 59 2.80 -65.22 95.67
C ALA A 59 3.34 -64.54 94.41
N GLN A 60 2.69 -64.79 93.27
CA GLN A 60 3.07 -64.19 91.98
C GLN A 60 2.23 -62.95 91.60
N SER A 61 1.16 -62.67 92.34
CA SER A 61 0.22 -61.58 92.07
C SER A 61 0.44 -60.34 92.94
N THR A 62 1.48 -60.30 93.78
CA THR A 62 1.78 -59.13 94.60
C THR A 62 2.47 -58.05 93.77
N GLU A 63 2.35 -56.79 94.20
CA GLU A 63 2.86 -55.64 93.46
C GLU A 63 4.37 -55.76 93.17
N ILE A 64 5.15 -56.19 94.17
CA ILE A 64 6.61 -56.39 94.01
C ILE A 64 6.93 -57.53 93.04
N ALA A 65 6.13 -58.61 93.03
CA ALA A 65 6.33 -59.72 92.10
C ALA A 65 6.07 -59.29 90.64
N LEU A 66 5.03 -58.49 90.41
CA LEU A 66 4.71 -57.91 89.11
C LEU A 66 5.78 -56.93 88.63
N LEU A 67 6.27 -56.03 89.50
CA LEU A 67 7.35 -55.09 89.18
C LEU A 67 8.65 -55.83 88.85
N LYS A 68 8.99 -56.88 89.60
CA LYS A 68 10.19 -57.71 89.32
C LYS A 68 10.08 -58.42 87.97
N LYS A 69 8.90 -58.95 87.62
CA LYS A 69 8.64 -59.56 86.32
C LYS A 69 8.80 -58.53 85.19
N ARG A 70 8.21 -57.34 85.34
CA ARG A 70 8.32 -56.25 84.38
C ARG A 70 9.75 -55.71 84.23
N PHE A 71 10.51 -55.65 85.33
CA PHE A 71 11.94 -55.30 85.28
C PHE A 71 12.76 -56.32 84.50
N LEU A 72 12.54 -57.62 84.73
CA LEU A 72 13.21 -58.68 83.98
C LEU A 72 12.85 -58.61 82.49
N GLU A 73 11.57 -58.40 82.16
CA GLU A 73 11.11 -58.23 80.80
C GLU A 73 11.79 -57.03 80.11
N LEU A 74 11.80 -55.85 80.76
CA LEU A 74 12.50 -54.66 80.24
C LEU A 74 14.01 -54.86 80.13
N LYS A 75 14.62 -55.60 81.06
CA LYS A 75 16.05 -55.94 80.99
C LYS A 75 16.35 -56.84 79.79
N THR A 76 15.52 -57.87 79.57
CA THR A 76 15.67 -58.75 78.38
C THR A 76 15.43 -58.01 77.07
N GLN A 77 14.46 -57.09 77.03
CA GLN A 77 14.22 -56.25 75.85
C GLN A 77 15.39 -55.30 75.60
N LYS A 78 15.95 -54.70 76.65
CA LYS A 78 17.15 -53.85 76.53
C LYS A 78 18.32 -54.66 75.99
N GLU A 79 18.64 -55.81 76.59
CA GLU A 79 19.77 -56.65 76.15
C GLU A 79 19.59 -57.20 74.73
N ALA A 80 18.35 -57.39 74.26
CA ALA A 80 18.07 -57.79 72.89
C ALA A 80 18.24 -56.65 71.86
N ILE A 81 18.08 -55.39 72.28
CA ILE A 81 18.16 -54.20 71.42
C ILE A 81 19.54 -53.54 71.50
N ASP A 82 20.20 -53.59 72.66
CA ASP A 82 21.52 -53.01 72.88
C ASP A 82 22.52 -53.75 71.99
N THR A 83 22.94 -53.05 70.95
CA THR A 83 24.07 -53.45 70.12
C THR A 83 25.33 -52.85 70.72
N LEU A 84 26.40 -53.64 70.77
CA LEU A 84 27.70 -53.14 71.24
C LEU A 84 28.13 -51.98 70.34
N ALA A 85 28.64 -50.89 70.92
CA ALA A 85 29.05 -49.71 70.16
C ALA A 85 30.01 -50.06 68.99
N SER A 86 30.89 -51.03 69.18
CA SER A 86 31.80 -51.54 68.14
C SER A 86 31.09 -52.23 66.97
N THR A 87 29.99 -52.95 67.23
CA THR A 87 29.18 -53.58 66.16
C THR A 87 28.39 -52.54 65.38
N PHE A 88 27.90 -51.50 66.04
CA PHE A 88 27.23 -50.38 65.38
C PHE A 88 28.21 -49.59 64.49
N GLU A 89 29.41 -49.28 64.99
CA GLU A 89 30.45 -48.61 64.19
C GLU A 89 30.85 -49.43 62.96
N ALA A 90 30.99 -50.75 63.09
CA ALA A 90 31.29 -51.62 61.97
C ALA A 90 30.16 -51.65 60.92
N LEU A 91 28.90 -51.75 61.35
CA LEU A 91 27.74 -51.74 60.46
C LEU A 91 27.55 -50.39 59.77
N GLU A 92 27.81 -49.28 60.45
CA GLU A 92 27.73 -47.95 59.84
C GLU A 92 28.87 -47.74 58.83
N ALA A 93 30.07 -48.22 59.12
CA ALA A 93 31.18 -48.21 58.15
C ALA A 93 30.85 -49.05 56.90
N GLU A 94 30.29 -50.25 57.08
CA GLU A 94 29.85 -51.11 55.97
C GLU A 94 28.72 -50.45 55.16
N ARG A 95 27.76 -49.80 55.83
CA ARG A 95 26.69 -49.04 55.18
C ARG A 95 27.25 -47.91 54.31
N VAL A 96 28.18 -47.11 54.85
CA VAL A 96 28.81 -46.01 54.10
C VAL A 96 29.58 -46.54 52.90
N GLU A 97 30.37 -47.61 53.06
CA GLU A 97 31.10 -48.22 51.96
C GLU A 97 30.15 -48.78 50.87
N ALA A 98 29.07 -49.45 51.28
CA ALA A 98 28.05 -49.97 50.37
C ALA A 98 27.33 -48.83 49.63
N GLN A 99 27.02 -47.73 50.33
CA GLN A 99 26.40 -46.55 49.75
C GLN A 99 27.33 -45.90 48.71
N ASP A 100 28.61 -45.72 49.02
CA ASP A 100 29.60 -45.18 48.09
C ASP A 100 29.74 -46.06 46.83
N LYS A 101 29.78 -47.38 46.99
CA LYS A 101 29.82 -48.33 45.86
C LYS A 101 28.55 -48.24 45.01
N TYR A 102 27.39 -48.12 45.65
CA TYR A 102 26.11 -47.96 44.96
C TYR A 102 26.07 -46.65 44.16
N ASP A 103 26.46 -45.52 44.77
CA ASP A 103 26.44 -44.22 44.13
C ASP A 103 27.42 -44.13 42.96
N ARG A 104 28.62 -44.73 43.09
CA ARG A 104 29.57 -44.87 41.97
C ARG A 104 28.99 -45.69 40.83
N SER A 105 28.40 -46.85 41.13
CA SER A 105 27.78 -47.71 40.12
C SER A 105 26.60 -47.02 39.42
N LEU A 106 25.83 -46.23 40.17
CA LEU A 106 24.71 -45.45 39.62
C LEU A 106 25.22 -44.34 38.68
N ALA A 107 26.29 -43.64 39.06
CA ALA A 107 26.93 -42.63 38.23
C ALA A 107 27.52 -43.22 36.93
N GLU A 108 28.22 -44.35 37.03
CA GLU A 108 28.74 -45.08 35.87
C GLU A 108 27.62 -45.54 34.93
N ARG A 109 26.54 -46.09 35.48
CA ARG A 109 25.36 -46.47 34.69
C ARG A 109 24.74 -45.28 33.97
N ALA A 110 24.61 -44.14 34.65
CA ALA A 110 24.07 -42.92 34.05
C ALA A 110 24.95 -42.43 32.88
N MET A 111 26.27 -42.40 33.07
CA MET A 111 27.22 -42.03 32.03
C MET A 111 27.15 -42.97 30.82
N LEU A 112 27.16 -44.30 31.06
CA LEU A 112 27.07 -45.29 30.00
C LEU A 112 25.73 -45.22 29.25
N SER A 113 24.63 -45.01 29.97
CA SER A 113 23.31 -44.83 29.36
C SER A 113 23.26 -43.59 28.47
N ALA A 114 23.84 -42.47 28.89
CA ALA A 114 23.91 -41.25 28.09
C ALA A 114 24.77 -41.45 26.82
N ARG A 115 25.90 -42.16 26.95
CA ARG A 115 26.76 -42.53 25.82
C ARG A 115 26.03 -43.44 24.84
N LEU A 116 25.30 -44.45 25.34
CA LEU A 116 24.51 -45.37 24.52
C LEU A 116 23.41 -44.62 23.76
N ALA A 117 22.67 -43.73 24.43
CA ALA A 117 21.66 -42.90 23.77
C ALA A 117 22.26 -42.01 22.66
N THR A 118 23.48 -41.52 22.84
CA THR A 118 24.20 -40.74 21.82
C THR A 118 24.60 -41.60 20.62
N ILE A 119 25.13 -42.81 20.87
CA ILE A 119 25.48 -43.76 19.82
C ILE A 119 24.22 -44.18 19.04
N ASP A 120 23.12 -44.48 19.73
CA ASP A 120 21.84 -44.83 19.10
C ASP A 120 21.34 -43.71 18.18
N ARG A 121 21.48 -42.45 18.59
CA ARG A 121 21.17 -41.31 17.72
C ARG A 121 22.02 -41.30 16.45
N TYR A 122 23.33 -41.56 16.55
CA TYR A 122 24.21 -41.63 15.38
C TYR A 122 23.88 -42.81 14.48
N VAL A 123 23.61 -43.99 15.04
CA VAL A 123 23.20 -45.18 14.29
C VAL A 123 21.90 -44.92 13.53
N ARG A 124 20.91 -44.25 14.16
CA ARG A 124 19.66 -43.85 13.49
C ARG A 124 19.89 -42.82 12.38
N ALA A 125 20.85 -41.90 12.55
CA ALA A 125 21.14 -40.85 11.57
C ALA A 125 22.04 -41.31 10.40
N ALA A 126 22.88 -42.33 10.60
CA ALA A 126 23.78 -42.86 9.58
C ALA A 126 23.11 -43.21 8.23
N PRO A 127 21.99 -43.95 8.17
CA PRO A 127 21.32 -44.22 6.89
C PRO A 127 20.76 -42.96 6.24
N LEU A 128 20.27 -41.98 7.02
CA LEU A 128 19.79 -40.70 6.49
C LEU A 128 20.94 -39.91 5.84
N LEU A 129 22.12 -39.92 6.44
CA LEU A 129 23.29 -39.27 5.85
C LEU A 129 23.71 -39.93 4.53
N ALA A 130 23.66 -41.27 4.46
CA ALA A 130 23.92 -42.00 3.22
C ALA A 130 22.88 -41.67 2.14
N GLU A 131 21.59 -41.62 2.49
CA GLU A 131 20.50 -41.18 1.62
C GLU A 131 20.73 -39.75 1.09
N ILE A 132 21.08 -38.81 1.97
CA ILE A 132 21.37 -37.41 1.60
C ILE A 132 22.54 -37.34 0.62
N LYS A 133 23.65 -38.02 0.92
CA LYS A 133 24.83 -38.05 0.03
C LYS A 133 24.49 -38.64 -1.34
N ARG A 134 23.73 -39.75 -1.36
CA ARG A 134 23.27 -40.38 -2.61
C ARG A 134 22.39 -39.43 -3.43
N LYS A 135 21.41 -38.76 -2.78
CA LYS A 135 20.53 -37.79 -3.44
C LYS A 135 21.30 -36.57 -3.94
N ALA A 136 22.26 -36.07 -3.17
CA ALA A 136 23.12 -34.95 -3.56
C ALA A 136 24.00 -35.31 -4.78
N SER A 137 24.59 -36.51 -4.82
CA SER A 137 25.35 -36.99 -5.98
C SER A 137 24.45 -37.07 -7.22
N ARG A 138 23.25 -37.64 -7.07
CA ARG A 138 22.29 -37.73 -8.18
C ARG A 138 21.78 -36.37 -8.64
N LEU A 139 21.69 -35.40 -7.74
CA LEU A 139 21.36 -34.01 -8.08
C LEU A 139 22.51 -33.33 -8.84
N ALA A 140 23.76 -33.62 -8.48
CA ALA A 140 24.94 -33.08 -9.17
C ALA A 140 25.16 -33.67 -10.57
N GLU A 141 24.65 -34.89 -10.84
CA GLU A 141 24.66 -35.50 -12.17
C GLU A 141 23.62 -34.87 -13.13
N LEU A 142 22.60 -34.20 -12.59
CA LEU A 142 21.61 -33.52 -13.41
C LEU A 142 22.25 -32.26 -14.03
N PRO A 143 21.98 -31.97 -15.31
CA PRO A 143 22.39 -30.70 -15.92
C PRO A 143 21.87 -29.53 -15.10
N ASP A 144 22.64 -28.44 -15.06
CA ASP A 144 22.20 -27.19 -14.42
C ASP A 144 20.97 -26.65 -15.17
N MET A 145 19.79 -26.99 -14.65
CA MET A 145 18.52 -26.56 -15.22
C MET A 145 18.19 -25.20 -14.61
N PRO A 146 17.91 -24.18 -15.44
CA PRO A 146 17.48 -22.90 -14.93
C PRO A 146 16.20 -23.12 -14.11
N SER A 147 16.28 -22.80 -12.81
CA SER A 147 15.09 -22.79 -11.97
C SER A 147 14.12 -21.78 -12.58
N PRO A 148 12.82 -22.13 -12.67
CA PRO A 148 11.86 -21.17 -13.12
C PRO A 148 11.87 -19.91 -12.25
N PRO A 149 11.56 -18.73 -12.82
CA PRO A 149 11.39 -17.52 -12.05
C PRO A 149 10.36 -17.76 -10.93
N ARG A 150 10.62 -17.26 -9.72
CA ARG A 150 9.69 -17.39 -8.59
C ARG A 150 8.32 -16.72 -8.83
N THR A 151 8.24 -15.87 -9.85
CA THR A 151 7.02 -15.21 -10.32
C THR A 151 6.18 -16.09 -11.24
N TRP A 152 6.63 -17.30 -11.59
CA TRP A 152 5.87 -18.22 -12.42
C TRP A 152 4.73 -18.83 -11.60
N SER A 153 3.56 -18.20 -11.68
CA SER A 153 2.31 -18.64 -11.05
C SER A 153 1.39 -19.43 -11.99
N GLY A 154 1.78 -19.57 -13.26
CA GLY A 154 0.98 -20.25 -14.27
C GLY A 154 0.91 -21.75 -14.02
N SER A 155 -0.27 -22.34 -14.21
CA SER A 155 -0.41 -23.79 -14.17
C SER A 155 0.31 -24.41 -15.37
N ILE A 156 0.95 -25.58 -15.18
CA ILE A 156 1.57 -26.34 -16.28
C ILE A 156 0.55 -26.56 -17.42
N ALA A 157 -0.74 -26.70 -17.10
CA ALA A 157 -1.80 -26.83 -18.09
C ALA A 157 -1.94 -25.58 -18.99
N GLU A 158 -1.86 -24.37 -18.41
CA GLU A 158 -1.93 -23.12 -19.18
C GLU A 158 -0.74 -22.97 -20.13
N LEU A 159 0.45 -23.41 -19.70
CA LEU A 159 1.64 -23.40 -20.55
C LEU A 159 1.54 -24.40 -21.71
N ILE A 160 0.95 -25.57 -21.47
CA ILE A 160 0.68 -26.56 -22.52
C ILE A 160 -0.31 -26.00 -23.54
N ASP A 161 -1.39 -25.37 -23.07
CA ASP A 161 -2.38 -24.74 -23.95
C ASP A 161 -1.76 -23.59 -24.76
N GLN A 162 -0.93 -22.75 -24.12
CA GLN A 162 -0.21 -21.68 -24.81
C GLN A 162 0.77 -22.22 -25.85
N ASP A 163 1.55 -23.25 -25.55
CA ASP A 163 2.45 -23.88 -26.52
C ASP A 163 1.67 -24.46 -27.71
N ALA A 164 0.55 -25.15 -27.47
CA ALA A 164 -0.31 -25.67 -28.54
C ALA A 164 -0.88 -24.55 -29.44
N GLN A 165 -1.35 -23.45 -28.84
CA GLN A 165 -1.83 -22.29 -29.58
C GLN A 165 -0.72 -21.64 -30.41
N LEU A 166 0.47 -21.46 -29.83
CA LEU A 166 1.62 -20.85 -30.50
C LEU A 166 2.11 -21.72 -31.66
N ARG A 167 2.18 -23.04 -31.49
CA ARG A 167 2.54 -23.97 -32.57
C ARG A 167 1.55 -23.91 -33.73
N THR A 168 0.25 -23.84 -33.43
CA THR A 168 -0.80 -23.70 -34.44
C THR A 168 -0.65 -22.40 -35.22
N ARG A 169 -0.40 -21.28 -34.53
CA ARG A 169 -0.16 -19.98 -35.16
C ARG A 169 1.11 -19.97 -36.02
N LEU A 170 2.17 -20.62 -35.54
CA LEU A 170 3.43 -20.74 -36.28
C LEU A 170 3.21 -21.50 -37.59
N GLN A 171 2.48 -22.62 -37.54
CA GLN A 171 2.16 -23.39 -38.74
C GLN A 171 1.30 -22.59 -39.72
N ALA A 172 0.26 -21.90 -39.24
CA ALA A 172 -0.58 -21.06 -40.09
C ALA A 172 0.22 -19.95 -40.79
N SER A 173 1.16 -19.33 -40.08
CA SER A 173 2.05 -18.31 -40.65
C SER A 173 3.01 -18.90 -41.69
N ALA A 174 3.56 -20.09 -41.43
CA ALA A 174 4.39 -20.80 -42.40
C ALA A 174 3.60 -21.10 -43.69
N ASP A 175 2.38 -21.62 -43.56
CA ASP A 175 1.49 -21.91 -44.70
C ASP A 175 1.11 -20.63 -45.47
N GLU A 176 0.96 -19.49 -44.81
CA GLU A 176 0.75 -18.19 -45.46
C GLU A 176 1.98 -17.72 -46.24
N ILE A 177 3.18 -17.88 -45.67
CA ILE A 177 4.44 -17.55 -46.34
C ILE A 177 4.60 -18.41 -47.59
N ASP A 178 4.34 -19.72 -47.50
CA ASP A 178 4.48 -20.63 -48.63
C ASP A 178 3.44 -20.32 -49.73
N ARG A 179 2.19 -20.00 -49.35
CA ARG A 179 1.18 -19.53 -50.31
C ARG A 179 1.57 -18.21 -50.97
N ALA A 180 2.13 -17.26 -50.22
CA ALA A 180 2.59 -15.99 -50.79
C ALA A 180 3.77 -16.19 -51.74
N ARG A 181 4.73 -17.05 -51.39
CA ARG A 181 5.85 -17.44 -52.26
C ARG A 181 5.38 -18.09 -53.54
N ALA A 182 4.48 -19.08 -53.45
CA ALA A 182 3.92 -19.72 -54.63
C ALA A 182 3.18 -18.73 -55.55
N LYS A 183 2.46 -17.75 -54.97
CA LYS A 183 1.85 -16.66 -55.74
C LYS A 183 2.91 -15.82 -56.45
N ILE A 184 4.00 -15.45 -55.77
CA ILE A 184 5.10 -14.67 -56.36
C ILE A 184 5.77 -15.44 -57.49
N GLU A 185 6.07 -16.73 -57.29
CA GLU A 185 6.66 -17.59 -58.34
C GLU A 185 5.73 -17.79 -59.53
N ALA A 186 4.42 -17.79 -59.31
CA ALA A 186 3.42 -17.87 -60.37
C ALA A 186 3.23 -16.55 -61.16
N ILE A 187 3.78 -15.42 -60.69
CA ILE A 187 3.73 -14.16 -61.43
C ILE A 187 4.67 -14.27 -62.63
N VAL A 188 4.08 -14.40 -63.81
CA VAL A 188 4.80 -14.25 -65.08
C VAL A 188 4.86 -12.78 -65.42
N VAL A 189 6.07 -12.22 -65.45
CA VAL A 189 6.31 -10.83 -65.84
C VAL A 189 6.38 -10.74 -67.37
N ASP A 190 5.46 -9.98 -67.97
CA ASP A 190 5.54 -9.62 -69.38
C ASP A 190 6.47 -8.40 -69.53
N GLU A 191 7.71 -8.64 -69.93
CA GLU A 191 8.73 -7.60 -70.07
C GLU A 191 8.37 -6.54 -71.12
N ALA A 192 7.61 -6.89 -72.17
CA ALA A 192 7.19 -5.93 -73.18
C ALA A 192 6.16 -4.95 -72.60
N VAL A 193 5.22 -5.44 -71.79
CA VAL A 193 4.26 -4.60 -71.07
C VAL A 193 4.94 -3.80 -69.96
N LEU A 194 5.88 -4.40 -69.22
CA LEU A 194 6.62 -3.72 -68.16
C LEU A 194 7.43 -2.56 -68.71
N ALA A 195 8.09 -2.72 -69.87
CA ALA A 195 8.86 -1.68 -70.53
C ALA A 195 8.04 -0.43 -70.90
N ILE A 196 6.75 -0.58 -71.20
CA ILE A 196 5.85 0.53 -71.54
C ILE A 196 5.01 1.03 -70.35
N SER A 197 5.15 0.45 -69.17
CA SER A 197 4.28 0.69 -68.01
C SER A 197 4.19 2.16 -67.60
N GLU A 198 5.31 2.89 -67.56
CA GLU A 198 5.32 4.33 -67.23
C GLU A 198 4.71 5.18 -68.34
N GLN A 199 4.83 4.76 -69.61
CA GLN A 199 4.15 5.43 -70.71
C GLN A 199 2.63 5.27 -70.59
N VAL A 200 2.17 4.05 -70.26
CA VAL A 200 0.75 3.74 -70.00
C VAL A 200 0.23 4.52 -68.80
N ARG A 201 0.97 4.58 -67.69
CA ARG A 201 0.61 5.39 -66.52
C ARG A 201 0.52 6.88 -66.86
N GLY A 202 1.45 7.37 -67.69
CA GLY A 202 1.45 8.74 -68.21
C GLY A 202 0.24 9.08 -69.10
N LEU A 203 -0.42 8.10 -69.71
CA LEU A 203 -1.64 8.35 -70.50
C LEU A 203 -2.79 8.88 -69.65
N ALA A 204 -2.88 8.51 -68.37
CA ALA A 204 -3.94 9.00 -67.48
C ALA A 204 -3.82 10.52 -67.27
N ASP A 205 -2.62 11.02 -67.00
CA ASP A 205 -2.36 12.45 -66.84
C ASP A 205 -2.57 13.20 -68.17
N ARG A 206 -2.07 12.66 -69.28
CA ARG A 206 -2.27 13.26 -70.62
C ARG A 206 -3.74 13.32 -71.01
N LYS A 207 -4.53 12.28 -70.68
CA LYS A 207 -5.98 12.27 -70.90
C LYS A 207 -6.67 13.38 -70.11
N ALA A 208 -6.29 13.59 -68.84
CA ALA A 208 -6.84 14.67 -68.02
C ALA A 208 -6.57 16.04 -68.63
N ARG A 209 -5.32 16.29 -69.07
CA ARG A 209 -4.94 17.55 -69.74
C ARG A 209 -5.67 17.74 -71.07
N TYR A 210 -5.80 16.68 -71.88
CA TYR A 210 -6.54 16.73 -73.14
C TYR A 210 -8.02 17.09 -72.94
N LEU A 211 -8.67 16.47 -71.96
CA LEU A 211 -10.07 16.77 -71.64
C LEU A 211 -10.25 18.21 -71.15
N SER A 212 -9.37 18.68 -70.25
CA SER A 212 -9.39 20.08 -69.78
C SER A 212 -9.19 21.06 -70.92
N ALA A 213 -8.17 20.85 -71.76
CA ALA A 213 -7.91 21.69 -72.91
C ALA A 213 -9.08 21.70 -73.92
N GLY A 214 -9.75 20.55 -74.11
CA GLY A 214 -10.95 20.44 -74.93
C GLY A 214 -12.13 21.27 -74.42
N MET A 215 -12.29 21.38 -73.09
CA MET A 215 -13.31 22.22 -72.46
C MET A 215 -12.98 23.71 -72.49
N ASP A 216 -11.69 24.06 -72.39
CA ASP A 216 -11.23 25.45 -72.38
C ASP A 216 -11.15 26.08 -73.78
N LEU A 217 -10.91 25.27 -74.83
CA LEU A 217 -10.71 25.75 -76.19
C LEU A 217 -11.90 26.57 -76.74
N PRO A 218 -13.18 26.17 -76.57
CA PRO A 218 -14.32 26.99 -76.99
C PRO A 218 -14.35 28.36 -76.30
N THR A 219 -14.10 28.40 -74.98
CA THR A 219 -14.06 29.63 -74.19
C THR A 219 -12.97 30.57 -74.71
N ARG A 220 -11.75 30.06 -74.95
CA ARG A 220 -10.65 30.86 -75.52
C ARG A 220 -10.95 31.37 -76.93
N LYS A 221 -11.58 30.57 -77.79
CA LYS A 221 -12.01 31.02 -79.12
C LYS A 221 -13.05 32.14 -79.04
N MET A 222 -14.00 32.05 -78.10
CA MET A 222 -15.00 33.09 -77.88
C MET A 222 -14.36 34.38 -77.34
N GLU A 223 -13.41 34.28 -76.41
CA GLU A 223 -12.65 35.43 -75.91
C GLU A 223 -11.89 36.16 -77.02
N VAL A 224 -11.23 35.42 -77.92
CA VAL A 224 -10.55 36.00 -79.09
C VAL A 224 -11.54 36.74 -79.98
N GLN A 225 -12.68 36.12 -80.32
CA GLN A 225 -13.72 36.78 -81.13
C GLN A 225 -14.27 38.05 -80.47
N MET A 226 -14.47 38.04 -79.15
CA MET A 226 -14.91 39.21 -78.40
C MET A 226 -13.85 40.33 -78.43
N LEU A 227 -12.58 39.99 -78.23
CA LEU A 227 -11.48 40.95 -78.31
C LEU A 227 -11.32 41.52 -79.71
N ASP A 228 -11.42 40.70 -80.75
CA ASP A 228 -11.40 41.15 -82.14
C ASP A 228 -12.54 42.12 -82.44
N GLN A 229 -13.74 41.85 -81.90
CA GLN A 229 -14.88 42.78 -82.02
C GLN A 229 -14.62 44.11 -81.29
N VAL A 230 -13.99 44.08 -80.11
CA VAL A 230 -13.61 45.29 -79.38
C VAL A 230 -12.60 46.10 -80.20
N VAL A 231 -11.57 45.44 -80.76
CA VAL A 231 -10.59 46.07 -81.64
C VAL A 231 -11.27 46.69 -82.85
N ALA A 232 -12.17 45.97 -83.52
CA ALA A 232 -12.94 46.47 -84.67
C ALA A 232 -13.76 47.72 -84.30
N ASN A 233 -14.41 47.73 -83.13
CA ASN A 233 -15.16 48.89 -82.64
C ASN A 233 -14.24 50.10 -82.38
N CYS A 234 -13.06 49.88 -81.79
CA CYS A 234 -12.07 50.94 -81.59
C CYS A 234 -11.54 51.51 -82.91
N LEU A 235 -11.26 50.65 -83.90
CA LEU A 235 -10.85 51.08 -85.25
C LEU A 235 -11.95 51.90 -85.94
N ALA A 236 -13.22 51.48 -85.81
CA ALA A 236 -14.35 52.24 -86.34
C ALA A 236 -14.48 53.62 -85.69
N ALA A 237 -14.31 53.72 -84.36
CA ALA A 237 -14.30 55.00 -83.64
C ALA A 237 -13.15 55.92 -84.07
N LEU A 238 -12.01 55.36 -84.48
CA LEU A 238 -10.88 56.09 -85.04
C LEU A 238 -11.04 56.41 -86.54
N GLY A 239 -12.14 56.00 -87.18
CA GLY A 239 -12.39 56.17 -88.61
C GLY A 239 -11.52 55.29 -89.51
N ARG A 240 -10.90 54.24 -88.96
CA ARG A 240 -9.94 53.35 -89.64
C ARG A 240 -10.44 51.90 -89.71
N SER A 241 -11.70 51.70 -90.11
CA SER A 241 -12.33 50.37 -90.14
C SER A 241 -11.69 49.36 -91.10
N ALA A 242 -10.85 49.80 -92.04
CA ALA A 242 -10.15 48.96 -93.01
C ALA A 242 -8.65 48.75 -92.68
N GLU A 243 -8.19 49.13 -91.49
CA GLU A 243 -6.80 48.92 -91.07
C GLU A 243 -6.54 47.43 -90.77
N GLU A 244 -5.57 46.81 -91.47
CA GLU A 244 -5.25 45.39 -91.32
C GLU A 244 -4.24 45.10 -90.20
N ASP A 245 -3.52 46.11 -89.69
CA ASP A 245 -2.52 45.97 -88.62
C ASP A 245 -2.79 46.96 -87.46
N PRO A 246 -3.76 46.65 -86.57
CA PRO A 246 -4.13 47.52 -85.44
C PRO A 246 -2.98 47.87 -84.47
N PRO A 247 -2.03 46.96 -84.15
CA PRO A 247 -0.88 47.27 -83.30
C PRO A 247 -0.04 48.48 -83.74
N ARG A 248 0.02 48.80 -85.03
CA ARG A 248 0.76 49.98 -85.53
C ARG A 248 0.15 51.31 -85.08
N LEU A 249 -1.12 51.31 -84.70
CA LEU A 249 -1.82 52.50 -84.21
C LEU A 249 -1.61 52.74 -82.71
N ILE A 250 -0.92 51.83 -82.02
CA ILE A 250 -0.59 51.99 -80.61
C ILE A 250 0.45 53.10 -80.46
N LEU A 251 0.06 54.18 -79.79
CA LEU A 251 0.93 55.30 -79.53
C LEU A 251 2.02 54.92 -78.50
N PRO A 252 3.27 55.41 -78.66
CA PRO A 252 4.31 55.22 -77.66
C PRO A 252 3.88 55.75 -76.29
N ALA A 253 4.30 55.08 -75.21
CA ALA A 253 3.89 55.41 -73.84
C ALA A 253 4.16 56.87 -73.45
N PHE A 254 5.25 57.48 -73.94
CA PHE A 254 5.54 58.89 -73.67
C PHE A 254 4.48 59.82 -74.29
N VAL A 255 4.02 59.52 -75.51
CA VAL A 255 2.99 60.31 -76.22
C VAL A 255 1.66 60.21 -75.48
N VAL A 256 1.29 59.00 -75.07
CA VAL A 256 0.07 58.76 -74.27
C VAL A 256 0.13 59.51 -72.94
N GLY A 257 1.28 59.49 -72.26
CA GLY A 257 1.52 60.22 -71.03
C GLY A 257 1.34 61.73 -71.21
N THR A 258 1.99 62.31 -72.22
CA THR A 258 1.85 63.75 -72.53
C THR A 258 0.42 64.13 -72.87
N LEU A 259 -0.26 63.34 -73.70
CA LEU A 259 -1.67 63.59 -74.06
C LEU A 259 -2.59 63.53 -72.83
N ARG A 260 -2.39 62.56 -71.94
CA ARG A 260 -3.19 62.42 -70.71
C ARG A 260 -2.97 63.62 -69.78
N THR A 261 -1.73 64.06 -69.60
CA THR A 261 -1.41 65.28 -68.84
C THR A 261 -2.04 66.51 -69.48
N MET A 262 -2.01 66.64 -70.81
CA MET A 262 -2.67 67.76 -71.52
C MET A 262 -4.19 67.73 -71.36
N VAL A 263 -4.82 66.56 -71.38
CA VAL A 263 -6.27 66.39 -71.14
C VAL A 263 -6.63 66.78 -69.71
N GLU A 264 -5.85 66.33 -68.73
CA GLU A 264 -6.02 66.71 -67.32
C GLU A 264 -5.82 68.20 -67.11
N GLN A 265 -4.77 68.79 -67.68
CA GLN A 265 -4.51 70.23 -67.66
C GLN A 265 -5.65 71.02 -68.29
N ARG A 266 -6.15 70.62 -69.46
CA ARG A 266 -7.30 71.26 -70.11
C ARG A 266 -8.54 71.18 -69.22
N SER A 267 -8.81 70.05 -68.57
CA SER A 267 -9.93 69.90 -67.65
C SER A 267 -9.79 70.86 -66.45
N GLY A 268 -8.58 70.95 -65.88
CA GLY A 268 -8.24 71.91 -64.83
C GLY A 268 -8.44 73.36 -65.28
N ILE A 269 -7.87 73.75 -66.42
CA ILE A 269 -8.01 75.10 -67.01
C ILE A 269 -9.47 75.44 -67.28
N THR A 270 -10.25 74.51 -67.84
CA THR A 270 -11.68 74.73 -68.12
C THR A 270 -12.45 74.98 -66.82
N THR A 271 -12.13 74.22 -65.77
CA THR A 271 -12.71 74.40 -64.43
C THR A 271 -12.30 75.74 -63.81
N SER A 272 -11.01 76.09 -63.84
CA SER A 272 -10.50 77.38 -63.35
C SER A 272 -11.09 78.57 -64.10
N LEU A 273 -11.24 78.48 -65.43
CA LEU A 273 -11.85 79.51 -66.25
C LEU A 273 -13.34 79.71 -65.91
N ARG A 274 -14.07 78.61 -65.62
CA ARG A 274 -15.46 78.68 -65.13
C ARG A 274 -15.50 79.39 -63.78
N MET A 275 -14.68 78.97 -62.81
CA MET A 275 -14.60 79.60 -61.48
C MET A 275 -14.24 81.09 -61.56
N ALA A 276 -13.27 81.46 -62.38
CA ALA A 276 -12.85 82.85 -62.55
C ALA A 276 -13.94 83.72 -63.19
N ARG A 277 -14.75 83.17 -64.12
CA ARG A 277 -15.91 83.87 -64.68
C ARG A 277 -17.00 84.07 -63.63
N ASP A 278 -17.28 83.04 -62.83
CA ASP A 278 -18.28 83.09 -61.77
C ASP A 278 -17.88 84.14 -60.70
N GLU A 279 -16.61 84.16 -60.29
CA GLU A 279 -16.06 85.18 -59.36
C GLU A 279 -16.10 86.59 -59.95
N ALA A 280 -15.73 86.78 -61.22
CA ALA A 280 -15.78 88.07 -61.89
C ALA A 280 -17.22 88.61 -62.00
N ALA A 281 -18.20 87.73 -62.23
CA ALA A 281 -19.62 88.08 -62.21
C ALA A 281 -20.06 88.52 -60.80
N ALA A 282 -19.71 87.75 -59.77
CA ALA A 282 -20.02 88.10 -58.38
C ALA A 282 -19.38 89.44 -57.95
N ALA A 283 -18.12 89.69 -58.31
CA ALA A 283 -17.44 90.95 -58.05
C ALA A 283 -18.07 92.13 -58.81
N ARG A 284 -18.54 91.91 -60.04
CA ARG A 284 -19.27 92.91 -60.83
C ARG A 284 -20.60 93.27 -60.15
N ASP A 285 -21.32 92.27 -59.66
CA ASP A 285 -22.57 92.47 -58.94
C ASP A 285 -22.33 93.20 -57.61
N GLY A 286 -21.28 92.84 -56.88
CA GLY A 286 -20.84 93.55 -55.67
C GLY A 286 -20.48 95.02 -55.93
N LEU A 287 -19.77 95.30 -57.02
CA LEU A 287 -19.42 96.67 -57.42
C LEU A 287 -20.64 97.49 -57.85
N ASN A 288 -21.60 96.87 -58.55
CA ASN A 288 -22.87 97.51 -58.88
C ASN A 288 -23.71 97.79 -57.64
N ALA A 289 -23.76 96.87 -56.67
CA ALA A 289 -24.44 97.08 -55.39
C ALA A 289 -23.78 98.21 -54.59
N ALA A 290 -22.45 98.27 -54.54
CA ALA A 290 -21.72 99.34 -53.89
C ALA A 290 -21.95 100.71 -54.58
N ARG A 291 -21.97 100.75 -55.92
CA ARG A 291 -22.30 101.96 -56.69
C ARG A 291 -23.74 102.42 -56.46
N GLY A 292 -24.68 101.49 -56.34
CA GLY A 292 -26.07 101.80 -55.97
C GLY A 292 -26.14 102.51 -54.61
N ARG A 293 -25.43 101.99 -53.60
CA ARG A 293 -25.35 102.62 -52.27
C ARG A 293 -24.73 104.03 -52.30
N VAL A 294 -23.68 104.24 -53.09
CA VAL A 294 -23.02 105.56 -53.22
C VAL A 294 -23.87 106.57 -54.02
N SER A 295 -24.75 106.12 -54.91
CA SER A 295 -25.62 106.99 -55.71
C SER A 295 -26.85 107.50 -54.95
N GLU A 296 -27.24 106.87 -53.85
CA GLU A 296 -28.37 107.30 -53.01
C GLU A 296 -27.98 108.38 -51.98
N GLU A 297 -26.69 108.53 -51.67
CA GLU A 297 -26.20 109.65 -50.86
C GLU A 297 -26.16 110.94 -51.67
N ARG A 298 -27.00 111.90 -51.27
CA ARG A 298 -27.24 113.17 -51.95
C ARG A 298 -25.94 113.98 -52.07
N ALA A 299 -25.54 114.26 -53.31
CA ALA A 299 -24.35 115.04 -53.63
C ALA A 299 -24.29 116.35 -52.83
N VAL A 300 -23.18 116.49 -52.10
CA VAL A 300 -22.81 117.65 -51.28
C VAL A 300 -22.97 118.94 -52.12
N PRO A 301 -23.79 119.91 -51.69
CA PRO A 301 -23.98 121.16 -52.42
C PRO A 301 -22.64 121.86 -52.68
N GLU A 302 -22.48 122.42 -53.88
CA GLU A 302 -21.33 123.21 -54.38
C GLU A 302 -20.53 124.01 -53.31
N PRO A 303 -21.16 124.76 -52.36
CA PRO A 303 -20.39 125.46 -51.33
C PRO A 303 -19.55 124.56 -50.41
N ALA A 304 -19.96 123.31 -50.19
CA ALA A 304 -19.21 122.34 -49.41
C ALA A 304 -18.17 121.55 -50.24
N ARG A 305 -18.34 121.44 -51.57
CA ARG A 305 -17.29 120.96 -52.47
C ARG A 305 -16.09 121.91 -52.50
N ALA A 306 -16.35 123.22 -52.56
CA ALA A 306 -15.27 124.22 -52.50
C ALA A 306 -14.49 124.12 -51.17
N ARG A 307 -15.18 123.89 -50.04
CA ARG A 307 -14.54 123.70 -48.73
C ARG A 307 -13.73 122.40 -48.63
N LEU A 308 -14.22 121.30 -49.20
CA LEU A 308 -13.50 120.03 -49.19
C LEU A 308 -12.28 120.03 -50.11
N VAL A 309 -12.33 120.73 -51.25
CA VAL A 309 -11.15 120.90 -52.10
C VAL A 309 -10.09 121.76 -51.39
N ALA A 310 -10.52 122.80 -50.67
CA ALA A 310 -9.61 123.59 -49.83
C ALA A 310 -8.98 122.76 -48.69
N ALA A 311 -9.79 121.96 -47.98
CA ALA A 311 -9.30 121.07 -46.92
C ALA A 311 -8.40 119.94 -47.47
N GLY A 312 -8.69 119.44 -48.67
CA GLY A 312 -7.88 118.43 -49.35
C GLY A 312 -6.52 118.97 -49.80
N SER A 313 -6.44 120.24 -50.19
CA SER A 313 -5.16 120.90 -50.46
C SER A 313 -4.32 121.11 -49.20
N GLU A 314 -4.94 121.43 -48.05
CA GLU A 314 -4.23 121.54 -46.77
C GLU A 314 -3.75 120.18 -46.25
N ALA A 315 -4.56 119.12 -46.39
CA ALA A 315 -4.18 117.77 -45.97
C ALA A 315 -3.05 117.16 -46.84
N LYS A 316 -2.97 117.53 -48.13
CA LYS A 316 -1.85 117.11 -48.99
C LYS A 316 -0.57 117.91 -48.74
N ALA A 317 -0.69 119.17 -48.30
CA ALA A 317 0.48 119.94 -47.86
C ALA A 317 1.07 119.41 -46.53
N SER A 318 0.26 118.78 -45.66
CA SER A 318 0.76 118.24 -44.38
C SER A 318 1.37 116.83 -44.46
N SER A 319 1.16 116.08 -45.54
CA SER A 319 1.62 114.67 -45.64
C SER A 319 2.69 114.43 -46.72
N HIS A 320 3.38 115.48 -47.16
CA HIS A 320 4.66 115.32 -47.87
C HIS A 320 5.87 115.27 -46.91
N ALA A 321 5.65 114.98 -45.61
CA ALA A 321 6.70 115.10 -44.59
C ALA A 321 6.68 114.05 -43.46
N ARG A 322 6.14 112.84 -43.67
CA ARG A 322 6.36 111.74 -42.71
C ARG A 322 6.51 110.39 -43.41
N GLU A 323 7.73 109.85 -43.31
CA GLU A 323 8.15 108.47 -43.59
C GLU A 323 8.28 108.10 -45.08
N ILE A 324 9.28 108.57 -45.83
CA ILE A 324 10.74 108.32 -45.75
C ILE A 324 11.32 108.13 -44.34
N ARG A 325 11.32 106.88 -43.84
CA ARG A 325 12.37 106.27 -42.99
C ARG A 325 11.99 104.83 -42.61
N GLU A 326 12.42 103.90 -43.45
CA GLU A 326 13.14 102.61 -43.23
C GLU A 326 13.00 101.74 -44.49
#